data_AF-A0AAW7IFQ8-F1
#
_entry.id   AF-A0AAW7IFQ8-F1
#
_cell.length_a   1.000
_cell.length_b   1.000
_cell.length_c   1.000
_cell.angle_alpha   90.00
_cell.angle_beta   90.00
_cell.angle_gamma   90.00
#
_symmetry.space_group_name_H-M   'P 1'
#
loop_
_entity.id
_entity.type
_entity.pdbx_description
1 polymer ?
#
loop_
_entity_poly.entity_id
_entity_poly.type
_entity_poly.pdbx_seq_one_letter_code
_entity_poly.pdbx_strand_id
1 'polypeptide(L)'
;MKKNAKSFIPFAAIATILLICYVLQKAPKTYGSDDSVNVYQKFQSGQPIQYLVIGDSIGRGSGAENPNLTWFKQLENMMIKTNDIPLHGEYVVQSGSTAFEGLFKLSQRRQHDHKDLIFFIFGENDRKYMNVDDFTMTYEALMRKAKRLNPNAELFTITESSLKYEEFASAIGLLSKHYGATNVDMRPIFKDSGYTAKQLTRDLIHPNGLGYQLYANAIYERFLDNIKRGKTVAALPSKLHAHSDIKLSEIDHYEKMNGFRPRGGYFTSSEKGSVIEYNFNGSMLGVKLLRSPDGGEVKVWIDGNETTTLNTWWPFARERYLFVTNGLPPGSHKVRFEVTGRTKAMDLTIIPYVRIASIITD
;
A
#
# COMPACT_ATOMS: atom_id res chain seq x y z
N MET A 1 61.92 -17.15 -49.26
CA MET A 1 60.57 -17.32 -49.86
C MET A 1 59.52 -17.23 -48.75
N LYS A 2 58.85 -16.08 -48.59
CA LYS A 2 57.77 -15.90 -47.60
C LYS A 2 56.45 -16.38 -48.22
N LYS A 3 55.82 -17.42 -47.65
CA LYS A 3 54.48 -17.88 -48.02
C LYS A 3 53.43 -17.04 -47.29
N ASN A 4 52.61 -16.33 -48.06
CA ASN A 4 51.37 -15.71 -47.58
C ASN A 4 50.31 -16.81 -47.38
N ALA A 5 49.99 -17.14 -46.13
CA ALA A 5 48.82 -17.93 -45.80
C ALA A 5 47.60 -17.00 -45.74
N LYS A 6 46.72 -17.07 -46.74
CA LYS A 6 45.39 -16.44 -46.65
C LYS A 6 44.54 -17.28 -45.70
N SER A 7 44.19 -16.69 -44.55
CA SER A 7 43.23 -17.27 -43.60
C SER A 7 41.85 -17.36 -44.23
N PHE A 8 41.48 -18.54 -44.71
CA PHE A 8 40.12 -18.85 -45.15
C PHE A 8 39.29 -19.16 -43.90
N ILE A 9 38.52 -18.18 -43.43
CA ILE A 9 37.47 -18.47 -42.45
C ILE A 9 36.36 -19.18 -43.24
N PRO A 10 36.04 -20.45 -42.95
CA PRO A 10 35.02 -21.17 -43.71
C PRO A 10 33.68 -20.46 -43.52
N PHE A 11 32.93 -20.30 -44.61
CA PHE A 11 31.61 -19.65 -44.64
C PHE A 11 30.66 -20.16 -43.54
N ALA A 12 30.81 -21.44 -43.17
CA ALA A 12 30.11 -22.07 -42.06
C ALA A 12 30.36 -21.34 -40.73
N ALA A 13 31.59 -20.94 -40.41
CA ALA A 13 31.91 -20.25 -39.16
C ALA A 13 31.27 -18.86 -39.08
N ILE A 14 31.21 -18.11 -40.19
CA ILE A 14 30.54 -16.80 -40.24
C ILE A 14 29.03 -16.97 -40.07
N ALA A 15 28.44 -17.98 -40.73
CA ALA A 15 27.02 -18.30 -40.60
C ALA A 15 26.67 -18.74 -39.16
N THR A 16 27.53 -19.52 -38.51
CA THR A 16 27.35 -19.92 -37.10
C THR A 16 27.46 -18.72 -36.16
N ILE A 17 28.42 -17.81 -36.37
CA ILE A 17 28.53 -16.58 -35.57
C ILE A 17 27.31 -15.70 -35.75
N LEU A 18 26.82 -15.50 -36.98
CA LEU A 18 25.62 -14.70 -37.24
C LEU A 18 24.36 -15.36 -36.67
N LEU A 19 24.25 -16.68 -36.73
CA LEU A 19 23.14 -17.43 -36.11
C LEU A 19 23.19 -17.32 -34.58
N ILE A 20 24.37 -17.42 -33.97
CA ILE A 20 24.56 -17.19 -32.52
C ILE A 20 24.18 -15.76 -32.15
N CYS A 21 24.63 -14.75 -32.91
CA CYS A 21 24.24 -13.35 -32.69
C CYS A 21 22.73 -13.14 -32.86
N TYR A 22 22.10 -13.78 -33.85
CA TYR A 22 20.65 -13.71 -34.08
C TYR A 22 19.85 -14.40 -32.97
N VAL A 23 20.33 -15.56 -32.48
CA VAL A 23 19.75 -16.28 -31.35
C VAL A 23 19.97 -15.53 -30.03
N LEU A 24 21.10 -14.85 -29.83
CA LEU A 24 21.35 -13.98 -28.68
C LEU A 24 20.48 -12.70 -28.71
N GLN A 25 20.18 -12.15 -29.89
CA GLN A 25 19.24 -11.04 -30.05
C GLN A 25 17.78 -11.47 -29.84
N LYS A 26 17.44 -12.74 -30.13
CA LYS A 26 16.09 -13.31 -29.97
C LYS A 26 15.89 -14.12 -28.69
N ALA A 27 16.93 -14.37 -27.91
CA ALA A 27 16.80 -14.94 -26.60
C ALA A 27 15.93 -13.97 -25.79
N PRO A 28 14.76 -14.38 -25.28
CA PRO A 28 14.05 -13.56 -24.32
C PRO A 28 15.05 -13.28 -23.19
N LYS A 29 15.33 -12.00 -22.91
CA LYS A 29 16.13 -11.60 -21.75
C LYS A 29 15.52 -12.34 -20.56
N THR A 30 16.19 -13.38 -20.10
CA THR A 30 15.83 -14.06 -18.87
C THR A 30 16.11 -13.03 -17.79
N TYR A 31 15.04 -12.38 -17.32
CA TYR A 31 15.10 -11.36 -16.28
C TYR A 31 15.46 -12.01 -14.95
N GLY A 32 16.72 -12.41 -14.80
CA GLY A 32 17.29 -12.65 -13.48
C GLY A 32 17.34 -11.31 -12.79
N SER A 33 16.53 -11.12 -11.75
CA SER A 33 16.79 -10.08 -10.77
C SER A 33 18.12 -10.45 -10.13
N ASP A 34 19.18 -9.75 -10.51
CA ASP A 34 20.33 -9.70 -9.61
C ASP A 34 19.85 -8.87 -8.42
N ASP A 35 19.44 -9.57 -7.37
CA ASP A 35 18.91 -8.95 -6.15
C ASP A 35 19.93 -7.98 -5.53
N SER A 36 21.20 -7.98 -5.94
CA SER A 36 22.23 -7.04 -5.49
C SER A 36 22.19 -5.65 -6.15
N VAL A 37 21.51 -5.49 -7.29
CA VAL A 37 21.48 -4.25 -8.06
C VAL A 37 20.28 -3.38 -7.67
N ASN A 38 20.53 -2.14 -7.27
CA ASN A 38 19.47 -1.23 -6.83
C ASN A 38 18.83 -0.43 -7.98
N VAL A 39 17.70 0.22 -7.72
CA VAL A 39 16.91 0.93 -8.74
C VAL A 39 17.70 1.99 -9.52
N TYR A 40 18.63 2.70 -8.87
CA TYR A 40 19.41 3.75 -9.52
C TYR A 40 20.45 3.15 -10.48
N GLN A 41 21.08 2.03 -10.11
CA GLN A 41 21.99 1.29 -10.98
C GLN A 41 21.24 0.66 -12.16
N LYS A 42 20.03 0.14 -11.93
CA LYS A 42 19.15 -0.36 -13.02
C LYS A 42 18.79 0.76 -13.99
N PHE A 43 18.47 1.94 -13.48
CA PHE A 43 18.21 3.10 -14.33
C PHE A 43 19.43 3.47 -15.19
N GLN A 44 20.62 3.55 -14.60
CA GLN A 44 21.86 3.88 -15.32
C GLN A 44 22.23 2.85 -16.39
N SER A 45 21.82 1.60 -16.22
CA SER A 45 22.10 0.49 -17.14
C SER A 45 20.95 0.18 -18.12
N GLY A 46 19.88 0.98 -18.11
CA GLY A 46 18.72 0.78 -18.99
C GLY A 46 17.94 -0.52 -18.70
N GLN A 47 17.99 -1.02 -17.46
CA GLN A 47 17.27 -2.22 -17.07
C GLN A 47 15.84 -1.92 -16.61
N PRO A 48 14.88 -2.84 -16.81
CA PRO A 48 13.52 -2.67 -16.31
C PRO A 48 13.45 -2.56 -14.78
N ILE A 49 12.48 -1.78 -14.30
CA ILE A 49 12.27 -1.50 -12.88
C ILE A 49 10.94 -2.13 -12.43
N GLN A 50 11.02 -3.02 -11.44
CA GLN A 50 9.87 -3.62 -10.77
C GLN A 50 9.48 -2.74 -9.58
N TYR A 51 8.23 -2.29 -9.50
CA TYR A 51 7.76 -1.48 -8.38
C TYR A 51 6.52 -2.05 -7.70
N LEU A 52 6.35 -1.72 -6.42
CA LEU A 52 5.19 -2.08 -5.62
C LEU A 52 4.49 -0.82 -5.13
N VAL A 53 3.17 -0.76 -5.30
CA VAL A 53 2.33 0.27 -4.70
C VAL A 53 1.60 -0.34 -3.51
N ILE A 54 1.78 0.26 -2.34
CA ILE A 54 1.01 -0.04 -1.14
C ILE A 54 0.23 1.22 -0.78
N GLY A 55 -1.08 1.18 -0.89
CA GLY A 55 -1.87 2.40 -0.75
C GLY A 55 -3.37 2.19 -0.78
N ASP A 56 -4.09 3.31 -0.79
CA ASP A 56 -5.54 3.31 -0.77
C ASP A 56 -6.17 3.54 -2.17
N SER A 57 -7.25 4.33 -2.25
CA SER A 57 -7.87 4.69 -3.53
C SER A 57 -6.95 5.53 -4.43
N ILE A 58 -6.13 6.43 -3.89
CA ILE A 58 -5.18 7.23 -4.69
C ILE A 58 -4.04 6.33 -5.17
N GLY A 59 -3.56 5.42 -4.30
CA GLY A 59 -2.60 4.38 -4.70
C GLY A 59 -3.10 3.53 -5.87
N ARG A 60 -4.40 3.22 -5.90
CA ARG A 60 -5.05 2.51 -7.02
C ARG A 60 -5.26 3.37 -8.28
N GLY A 61 -5.09 4.69 -8.21
CA GLY A 61 -5.39 5.59 -9.32
C GLY A 61 -6.88 5.92 -9.48
N SER A 62 -7.68 5.79 -8.40
CA SER A 62 -9.10 6.16 -8.43
C SER A 62 -9.26 7.64 -8.76
N GLY A 63 -10.28 8.02 -9.54
CA GLY A 63 -10.49 9.40 -9.97
C GLY A 63 -10.05 9.69 -11.40
N ALA A 64 -9.07 8.93 -11.91
CA ALA A 64 -8.71 8.96 -13.33
C ALA A 64 -9.91 8.57 -14.20
N GLU A 65 -10.06 9.26 -15.33
CA GLU A 65 -11.15 9.05 -16.28
C GLU A 65 -11.03 7.69 -16.99
N ASN A 66 -9.79 7.22 -17.17
CA ASN A 66 -9.49 5.88 -17.70
C ASN A 66 -8.15 5.36 -17.13
N PRO A 67 -7.87 4.05 -17.23
CA PRO A 67 -6.68 3.45 -16.64
C PRO A 67 -5.34 4.05 -17.09
N ASN A 68 -5.24 4.58 -18.32
CA ASN A 68 -4.00 5.18 -18.84
C ASN A 68 -3.67 6.54 -18.22
N LEU A 69 -4.65 7.16 -17.54
CA LEU A 69 -4.50 8.45 -16.88
C LEU A 69 -4.21 8.33 -15.39
N THR A 70 -4.00 7.12 -14.87
CA THR A 70 -3.50 6.92 -13.50
C THR A 70 -2.05 7.38 -13.37
N TRP A 71 -1.63 7.83 -12.18
CA TRP A 71 -0.28 8.38 -11.98
C TRP A 71 0.82 7.39 -12.37
N PHE A 72 0.64 6.10 -12.05
CA PHE A 72 1.63 5.08 -12.34
C PHE A 72 1.69 4.74 -13.84
N LYS A 73 0.56 4.77 -14.57
CA LYS A 73 0.59 4.63 -16.04
C LYS A 73 1.24 5.84 -16.71
N GLN A 74 0.99 7.04 -16.21
CA GLN A 74 1.64 8.24 -16.73
C GLN A 74 3.15 8.21 -16.44
N LEU A 75 3.57 7.79 -15.25
CA LEU A 75 4.98 7.59 -14.89
C LEU A 75 5.65 6.51 -15.75
N GLU A 76 5.02 5.34 -15.92
CA GLU A 76 5.50 4.27 -16.81
C GLU A 76 5.73 4.80 -18.24
N ASN A 77 4.76 5.56 -18.77
CA ASN A 77 4.86 6.17 -20.09
C ASN A 77 5.99 7.21 -20.19
N MET A 78 6.27 7.97 -19.13
CA MET A 78 7.38 8.91 -19.09
C MET A 78 8.73 8.18 -19.10
N MET A 79 8.89 7.18 -18.23
CA MET A 79 10.14 6.40 -18.11
C MET A 79 10.49 5.68 -19.43
N ILE A 80 9.52 5.08 -20.10
CA ILE A 80 9.78 4.42 -21.38
C ILE A 80 10.08 5.43 -22.50
N LYS A 81 9.34 6.54 -22.59
CA LYS A 81 9.53 7.52 -23.68
C LYS A 81 10.81 8.32 -23.54
N THR A 82 11.20 8.67 -22.31
CA THR A 82 12.32 9.58 -22.05
C THR A 82 13.62 8.82 -21.78
N ASN A 83 13.56 7.59 -21.27
CA ASN A 83 14.75 6.85 -20.86
C ASN A 83 14.85 5.43 -21.44
N ASP A 84 13.87 4.98 -22.24
CA ASP A 84 13.78 3.60 -22.75
C ASP A 84 13.80 2.54 -21.62
N ILE A 85 13.23 2.88 -20.46
CA ILE A 85 13.18 2.01 -19.28
C ILE A 85 11.74 1.58 -19.00
N PRO A 86 11.42 0.28 -19.16
CA PRO A 86 10.13 -0.27 -18.77
C PRO A 86 9.97 -0.29 -17.24
N LEU A 87 8.79 0.10 -16.76
CA LEU A 87 8.35 -0.05 -15.38
C LEU A 87 7.23 -1.08 -15.30
N HIS A 88 7.26 -1.94 -14.28
CA HIS A 88 6.21 -2.92 -14.04
C HIS A 88 5.73 -2.87 -12.59
N GLY A 89 4.45 -2.60 -12.42
CA GLY A 89 3.83 -2.40 -11.11
C GLY A 89 3.09 -3.62 -10.58
N GLU A 90 3.27 -3.87 -9.29
CA GLU A 90 2.35 -4.64 -8.46
C GLU A 90 1.62 -3.75 -7.46
N TYR A 91 0.43 -4.19 -7.02
CA TYR A 91 -0.45 -3.35 -6.23
C TYR A 91 -1.02 -4.10 -5.02
N VAL A 92 -0.71 -3.60 -3.83
CA VAL A 92 -1.41 -3.91 -2.57
C VAL A 92 -2.25 -2.68 -2.24
N VAL A 93 -3.34 -2.52 -3.00
CA VAL A 93 -4.17 -1.31 -2.94
C VAL A 93 -5.63 -1.62 -2.66
N GLN A 94 -6.29 -0.73 -1.92
CA GLN A 94 -7.69 -0.87 -1.55
C GLN A 94 -8.35 0.49 -1.37
N SER A 95 -9.43 0.76 -2.12
CA SER A 95 -10.18 2.01 -1.93
C SER A 95 -10.71 2.10 -0.49
N GLY A 96 -10.40 3.20 0.20
CA GLY A 96 -10.78 3.46 1.58
C GLY A 96 -10.04 2.64 2.63
N SER A 97 -8.86 2.07 2.32
CA SER A 97 -8.01 1.41 3.32
C SER A 97 -7.17 2.39 4.11
N THR A 98 -6.78 1.97 5.30
CA THR A 98 -5.75 2.62 6.13
C THR A 98 -4.41 1.91 5.96
N ALA A 99 -3.33 2.50 6.46
CA ALA A 99 -2.01 1.88 6.55
C ALA A 99 -2.05 0.55 7.32
N PHE A 100 -2.93 0.41 8.32
CA PHE A 100 -3.17 -0.85 9.04
C PHE A 100 -3.62 -1.98 8.10
N GLU A 101 -4.62 -1.70 7.25
CA GLU A 101 -5.09 -2.67 6.26
C GLU A 101 -4.00 -3.00 5.22
N GLY A 102 -3.20 -2.00 4.84
CA GLY A 102 -2.02 -2.19 3.98
C GLY A 102 -0.99 -3.13 4.63
N LEU A 103 -0.66 -2.91 5.90
CA LEU A 103 0.28 -3.73 6.68
C LEU A 103 -0.21 -5.17 6.81
N PHE A 104 -1.50 -5.36 7.12
CA PHE A 104 -2.09 -6.68 7.21
C PHE A 104 -2.02 -7.41 5.87
N LYS A 105 -2.49 -6.79 4.78
CA LYS A 105 -2.47 -7.40 3.43
C LYS A 105 -1.06 -7.73 2.95
N LEU A 106 -0.09 -6.85 3.23
CA LEU A 106 1.31 -7.12 2.92
C LEU A 106 1.83 -8.34 3.70
N SER A 107 1.42 -8.49 4.97
CA SER A 107 1.84 -9.59 5.83
C SER A 107 1.25 -10.95 5.44
N GLN A 108 0.10 -10.97 4.75
CA GLN A 108 -0.55 -12.19 4.27
C GLN A 108 0.02 -12.71 2.94
N ARG A 109 0.84 -11.93 2.24
CA ARG A 109 1.46 -12.38 0.99
C ARG A 109 2.47 -13.49 1.27
N ARG A 110 2.29 -14.65 0.62
CA ARG A 110 3.17 -15.83 0.76
C ARG A 110 4.42 -15.77 -0.12
N GLN A 111 4.33 -15.06 -1.24
CA GLN A 111 5.42 -14.85 -2.17
C GLN A 111 5.69 -13.34 -2.29
N HIS A 112 6.98 -13.01 -2.31
CA HIS A 112 7.45 -11.65 -2.46
C HIS A 112 8.43 -11.64 -3.62
N ASP A 113 7.91 -11.39 -4.83
CA ASP A 113 8.75 -11.14 -5.98
C ASP A 113 9.56 -9.88 -5.72
N HIS A 114 10.85 -9.89 -6.05
CA HIS A 114 11.77 -8.77 -5.87
C HIS A 114 11.18 -7.45 -6.43
N LYS A 115 11.40 -6.36 -5.69
CA LYS A 115 10.99 -5.00 -6.06
C LYS A 115 12.17 -4.06 -5.90
N ASP A 116 12.39 -3.23 -6.91
CA ASP A 116 13.42 -2.21 -6.93
C ASP A 116 12.93 -0.89 -6.30
N LEU A 117 11.60 -0.66 -6.32
CA LEU A 117 10.98 0.59 -5.88
C LEU A 117 9.64 0.31 -5.17
N ILE A 118 9.38 0.99 -4.05
CA ILE A 118 8.12 0.83 -3.30
C ILE A 118 7.51 2.20 -3.03
N PHE A 119 6.22 2.35 -3.35
CA PHE A 119 5.43 3.54 -3.10
C PHE A 119 4.44 3.31 -1.95
N PHE A 120 4.40 4.23 -1.00
CA PHE A 120 3.42 4.26 0.10
C PHE A 120 2.49 5.46 -0.04
N ILE A 121 1.18 5.22 -0.15
CA ILE A 121 0.17 6.27 -0.37
C ILE A 121 -0.99 6.07 0.61
N PHE A 122 -0.89 6.69 1.78
CA PHE A 122 -1.86 6.66 2.88
C PHE A 122 -1.82 7.98 3.66
N GLY A 123 -2.82 8.19 4.52
CA GLY A 123 -2.94 9.37 5.36
C GLY A 123 -4.37 9.91 5.41
N GLU A 124 -4.99 10.17 4.26
CA GLU A 124 -6.31 10.81 4.14
C GLU A 124 -7.44 9.93 4.69
N ASN A 125 -7.32 8.61 4.56
CA ASN A 125 -8.25 7.69 5.22
C ASN A 125 -7.87 7.44 6.67
N ASP A 126 -6.60 7.31 6.99
CA ASP A 126 -6.08 7.05 8.34
C ASP A 126 -6.57 8.08 9.35
N ARG A 127 -6.46 9.37 9.02
CA ARG A 127 -6.97 10.48 9.86
C ARG A 127 -8.46 10.41 10.24
N LYS A 128 -9.26 9.55 9.60
CA LYS A 128 -10.69 9.35 9.91
C LYS A 128 -10.90 8.29 10.98
N TYR A 129 -9.91 7.43 11.22
CA TYR A 129 -10.06 6.21 12.01
C TYR A 129 -9.02 6.06 13.12
N MET A 130 -7.93 6.83 13.08
CA MET A 130 -6.86 6.79 14.08
C MET A 130 -6.28 8.18 14.32
N ASN A 131 -5.62 8.38 15.45
CA ASN A 131 -4.84 9.60 15.72
C ASN A 131 -3.47 9.55 15.02
N VAL A 132 -2.70 10.62 15.12
CA VAL A 132 -1.40 10.72 14.43
C VAL A 132 -0.34 9.76 15.00
N ASP A 133 -0.38 9.45 16.30
CA ASP A 133 0.58 8.52 16.92
C ASP A 133 0.34 7.08 16.44
N ASP A 134 -0.92 6.64 16.47
CA ASP A 134 -1.38 5.36 15.94
C ASP A 134 -0.99 5.20 14.46
N PHE A 135 -1.22 6.26 13.68
CA PHE A 135 -0.84 6.31 12.26
C PHE A 135 0.67 6.20 12.08
N THR A 136 1.44 6.98 12.83
CA THR A 136 2.91 7.01 12.70
C THR A 136 3.50 5.65 13.03
N MET A 137 3.06 5.01 14.12
CA MET A 137 3.48 3.67 14.50
C MET A 137 3.14 2.63 13.42
N THR A 138 1.91 2.69 12.90
CA THR A 138 1.43 1.75 11.87
C THR A 138 2.14 1.93 10.53
N TYR A 139 2.32 3.19 10.11
CA TYR A 139 3.00 3.55 8.87
C TYR A 139 4.48 3.20 8.91
N GLU A 140 5.14 3.42 10.06
CA GLU A 140 6.51 2.95 10.29
C GLU A 140 6.59 1.42 10.17
N ALA A 141 5.68 0.68 10.81
CA ALA A 141 5.66 -0.78 10.72
C ALA A 141 5.49 -1.27 9.28
N LEU A 142 4.62 -0.61 8.51
CA LEU A 142 4.41 -0.89 7.10
C LEU A 142 5.69 -0.65 6.27
N MET A 143 6.35 0.51 6.44
CA MET A 143 7.60 0.82 5.75
C MET A 143 8.69 -0.20 6.06
N ARG A 144 8.88 -0.53 7.35
CA ARG A 144 9.87 -1.51 7.80
C ARG A 144 9.59 -2.90 7.25
N LYS A 145 8.33 -3.34 7.28
CA LYS A 145 7.92 -4.64 6.72
C LYS A 145 8.24 -4.72 5.23
N ALA A 146 7.80 -3.71 4.46
CA ALA A 146 8.04 -3.67 3.01
C ALA A 146 9.53 -3.65 2.66
N LYS A 147 10.35 -2.90 3.43
CA LYS A 147 11.80 -2.84 3.24
C LYS A 147 12.50 -4.14 3.61
N ARG A 148 12.07 -4.85 4.65
CA ARG A 148 12.61 -6.20 4.97
C ARG A 148 12.33 -7.22 3.88
N LEU A 149 11.15 -7.11 3.26
CA LEU A 149 10.77 -7.98 2.14
C LEU A 149 11.54 -7.65 0.86
N ASN A 150 12.02 -6.42 0.70
CA ASN A 150 12.82 -5.98 -0.45
C ASN A 150 13.99 -5.10 0.01
N PRO A 151 15.08 -5.70 0.54
CA PRO A 151 16.17 -4.96 1.19
C PRO A 151 16.85 -3.91 0.29
N ASN A 152 16.83 -4.10 -1.03
CA ASN A 152 17.48 -3.21 -1.99
C ASN A 152 16.51 -2.22 -2.67
N ALA A 153 15.24 -2.22 -2.28
CA ALA A 153 14.26 -1.28 -2.82
C ALA A 153 14.50 0.16 -2.34
N GLU A 154 14.41 1.14 -3.23
CA GLU A 154 14.18 2.53 -2.82
C GLU A 154 12.73 2.70 -2.33
N LEU A 155 12.52 3.58 -1.36
CA LEU A 155 11.19 3.87 -0.81
C LEU A 155 10.74 5.27 -1.21
N PHE A 156 9.54 5.39 -1.76
CA PHE A 156 8.86 6.64 -1.98
C PHE A 156 7.62 6.70 -1.10
N THR A 157 7.47 7.78 -0.33
CA THR A 157 6.20 8.11 0.33
C THR A 157 5.54 9.22 -0.45
N ILE A 158 4.25 9.10 -0.69
CA ILE A 158 3.48 10.13 -1.38
C ILE A 158 2.49 10.69 -0.37
N THR A 159 2.66 11.95 0.01
CA THR A 159 1.67 12.65 0.84
C THR A 159 0.53 13.08 -0.07
N GLU A 160 -0.67 12.58 0.20
CA GLU A 160 -1.84 12.78 -0.65
C GLU A 160 -2.22 14.27 -0.75
N SER A 161 -2.52 14.72 -1.96
CA SER A 161 -2.92 16.11 -2.24
C SER A 161 -4.18 16.54 -1.49
N SER A 162 -5.02 15.58 -1.08
CA SER A 162 -6.26 15.80 -0.33
C SER A 162 -6.04 15.84 1.19
N LEU A 163 -4.88 15.43 1.70
CA LEU A 163 -4.60 15.35 3.13
C LEU A 163 -4.42 16.75 3.74
N LYS A 164 -5.46 17.28 4.38
CA LYS A 164 -5.44 18.62 4.99
C LYS A 164 -4.81 18.68 6.39
N TYR A 165 -4.54 17.53 6.99
CA TYR A 165 -4.13 17.43 8.39
C TYR A 165 -2.60 17.44 8.47
N GLU A 166 -2.06 18.56 8.93
CA GLU A 166 -0.61 18.81 8.90
C GLU A 166 0.17 17.81 9.77
N GLU A 167 -0.38 17.39 10.90
CA GLU A 167 0.25 16.40 11.78
C GLU A 167 0.52 15.07 11.07
N PHE A 168 -0.43 14.58 10.26
CA PHE A 168 -0.27 13.33 9.49
C PHE A 168 0.75 13.50 8.37
N ALA A 169 0.70 14.62 7.64
CA ALA A 169 1.66 14.88 6.59
C ALA A 169 3.09 15.10 7.13
N SER A 170 3.21 15.78 8.26
CA SER A 170 4.47 15.94 9.00
C SER A 170 5.00 14.59 9.47
N ALA A 171 4.14 13.71 9.99
CA ALA A 171 4.52 12.34 10.36
C ALA A 171 5.09 11.56 9.17
N ILE A 172 4.44 11.62 8.00
CA ILE A 172 4.96 11.02 6.75
C ILE A 172 6.34 11.59 6.43
N GLY A 173 6.49 12.92 6.43
CA GLY A 173 7.77 13.57 6.14
C GLY A 173 8.90 13.19 7.11
N LEU A 174 8.60 13.11 8.41
CA LEU A 174 9.56 12.74 9.45
C LEU A 174 9.99 11.27 9.33
N LEU A 175 9.05 10.35 9.12
CA LEU A 175 9.36 8.95 8.87
C LEU A 175 10.20 8.79 7.59
N SER A 176 9.83 9.48 6.51
CA SER A 176 10.59 9.41 5.27
C SER A 176 12.01 9.90 5.43
N LYS A 177 12.22 11.00 6.17
CA LYS A 177 13.56 11.48 6.50
C LYS A 177 14.34 10.44 7.31
N HIS A 178 13.73 9.85 8.34
CA HIS A 178 14.37 8.85 9.21
C HIS A 178 14.82 7.61 8.43
N TYR A 179 13.95 7.09 7.57
CA TYR A 179 14.23 5.89 6.76
C TYR A 179 15.02 6.18 5.47
N GLY A 180 15.39 7.44 5.23
CA GLY A 180 16.02 7.84 3.97
C GLY A 180 15.11 7.64 2.75
N ALA A 181 13.79 7.51 2.94
CA ALA A 181 12.82 7.45 1.87
C ALA A 181 12.67 8.81 1.18
N THR A 182 12.18 8.78 -0.04
CA THR A 182 11.90 9.96 -0.84
C THR A 182 10.45 10.40 -0.63
N ASN A 183 10.21 11.49 0.12
CA ASN A 183 8.85 12.03 0.25
C ASN A 183 8.50 12.94 -0.92
N VAL A 184 7.37 12.69 -1.55
CA VAL A 184 6.73 13.57 -2.54
C VAL A 184 5.44 14.09 -1.92
N ASP A 185 5.49 15.34 -1.43
CA ASP A 185 4.31 16.00 -0.88
C ASP A 185 3.52 16.70 -1.98
N MET A 186 2.35 16.14 -2.32
CA MET A 186 1.53 16.64 -3.42
C MET A 186 0.69 17.86 -3.04
N ARG A 187 0.58 18.19 -1.74
CA ARG A 187 -0.21 19.34 -1.27
C ARG A 187 0.33 20.68 -1.77
N PRO A 188 1.63 21.02 -1.59
CA PRO A 188 2.19 22.24 -2.18
C PRO A 188 2.19 22.19 -3.71
N ILE A 189 2.42 21.03 -4.31
CA ILE A 189 2.43 20.88 -5.78
C ILE A 189 1.06 21.20 -6.37
N PHE A 190 -0.03 20.74 -5.74
CA PHE A 190 -1.39 21.08 -6.15
C PHE A 190 -1.68 22.57 -5.95
N LYS A 191 -1.29 23.12 -4.79
CA LYS A 191 -1.48 24.53 -4.45
C LYS A 191 -0.78 25.47 -5.45
N ASP A 192 0.44 25.13 -5.84
CA ASP A 192 1.31 25.98 -6.66
C ASP A 192 1.16 25.72 -8.16
N SER A 193 0.33 24.75 -8.56
CA SER A 193 0.10 24.34 -9.95
C SER A 193 -0.60 25.39 -10.83
N GLY A 194 -1.24 26.40 -10.23
CA GLY A 194 -2.11 27.35 -10.92
C GLY A 194 -3.50 26.80 -11.27
N TYR A 195 -3.79 25.51 -11.01
CA TYR A 195 -5.11 24.92 -11.18
C TYR A 195 -5.90 24.88 -9.87
N THR A 196 -7.22 24.94 -9.97
CA THR A 196 -8.10 24.73 -8.82
C THR A 196 -8.20 23.24 -8.47
N ALA A 197 -8.52 22.93 -7.21
CA ALA A 197 -8.77 21.55 -6.79
C ALA A 197 -9.85 20.85 -7.65
N LYS A 198 -10.89 21.57 -8.09
CA LYS A 198 -11.94 21.03 -8.98
C LYS A 198 -11.42 20.66 -10.36
N GLN A 199 -10.41 21.34 -10.87
CA GLN A 199 -9.80 21.02 -12.16
C GLN A 199 -8.84 19.82 -12.07
N LEU A 200 -8.24 19.60 -10.90
CA LEU A 200 -7.27 18.53 -10.66
C LEU A 200 -7.88 17.24 -10.09
N THR A 201 -9.14 17.28 -9.66
CA THR A 201 -9.78 16.16 -8.96
C THR A 201 -11.16 15.89 -9.49
N ARG A 202 -11.59 14.64 -9.39
CA ARG A 202 -12.96 14.23 -9.75
C ARG A 202 -13.98 14.62 -8.69
N ASP A 203 -13.58 14.54 -7.42
CA ASP A 203 -14.49 14.65 -6.26
C ASP A 203 -13.86 15.39 -5.06
N LEU A 204 -12.89 16.29 -5.32
CA LEU A 204 -12.12 17.04 -4.32
C LEU A 204 -11.20 16.18 -3.43
N ILE A 205 -11.21 14.86 -3.60
CA ILE A 205 -10.32 13.93 -2.91
C ILE A 205 -9.43 13.23 -3.93
N HIS A 206 -10.02 12.61 -4.95
CA HIS A 206 -9.33 11.78 -5.90
C HIS A 206 -8.85 12.58 -7.11
N PRO A 207 -7.53 12.61 -7.43
CA PRO A 207 -7.02 13.24 -8.63
C PRO A 207 -7.67 12.67 -9.90
N ASN A 208 -7.93 13.53 -10.89
CA ASN A 208 -8.28 13.12 -12.24
C ASN A 208 -7.00 12.95 -13.09
N GLY A 209 -7.11 12.75 -14.40
CA GLY A 209 -5.94 12.55 -15.26
C GLY A 209 -4.94 13.71 -15.22
N LEU A 210 -5.42 14.96 -15.17
CA LEU A 210 -4.57 16.14 -15.05
C LEU A 210 -3.89 16.20 -13.67
N GLY A 211 -4.63 15.94 -12.59
CA GLY A 211 -4.05 15.85 -11.26
C GLY A 211 -2.99 14.74 -11.15
N TYR A 212 -3.26 13.57 -11.73
CA TYR A 212 -2.30 12.46 -11.76
C TYR A 212 -1.08 12.71 -12.66
N GLN A 213 -1.19 13.60 -13.64
CA GLN A 213 -0.02 14.07 -14.38
C GLN A 213 0.94 14.82 -13.46
N LEU A 214 0.43 15.64 -12.53
CA LEU A 214 1.27 16.31 -11.53
C LEU A 214 1.94 15.30 -10.59
N TYR A 215 1.25 14.22 -10.18
CA TYR A 215 1.86 13.14 -9.39
C TYR A 215 3.00 12.46 -10.17
N ALA A 216 2.75 12.06 -11.43
CA ALA A 216 3.75 11.40 -12.26
C ALA A 216 4.99 12.28 -12.48
N ASN A 217 4.79 13.56 -12.81
CA ASN A 217 5.87 14.53 -12.98
C ASN A 217 6.68 14.70 -11.70
N ALA A 218 6.03 14.91 -10.56
CA ALA A 218 6.71 15.12 -9.28
C ALA A 218 7.54 13.91 -8.85
N ILE A 219 7.00 12.70 -9.02
CA ILE A 219 7.71 11.45 -8.72
C ILE A 219 8.92 11.30 -9.65
N TYR A 220 8.72 11.50 -10.96
CA TYR A 220 9.79 11.37 -11.96
C TYR A 220 10.92 12.38 -11.72
N GLU A 221 10.59 13.67 -11.52
CA GLU A 221 11.56 14.72 -11.22
C GLU A 221 12.35 14.42 -9.95
N ARG A 222 11.68 13.97 -8.89
CA ARG A 222 12.36 13.60 -7.65
C ARG A 222 13.24 12.38 -7.82
N PHE A 223 12.81 11.41 -8.62
CA PHE A 223 13.62 10.23 -8.96
C PHE A 223 14.91 10.62 -9.70
N LEU A 224 14.83 11.52 -10.69
CA LEU A 224 16.00 12.04 -11.39
C LEU A 224 16.91 12.89 -10.47
N ASP A 225 16.33 13.71 -9.60
CA ASP A 225 17.08 14.49 -8.60
C ASP A 225 17.88 13.58 -7.65
N ASN A 226 17.27 12.47 -7.20
CA ASN A 226 17.96 11.47 -6.39
C ASN A 226 19.18 10.87 -7.12
N ILE A 227 19.04 10.54 -8.41
CA ILE A 227 20.15 10.03 -9.22
C ILE A 227 21.26 11.08 -9.35
N LYS A 228 20.88 12.33 -9.68
CA LYS A 228 21.84 13.44 -9.83
C LYS A 228 22.63 13.69 -8.55
N ARG A 229 22.00 13.51 -7.38
CA ARG A 229 22.63 13.66 -6.06
C ARG A 229 23.44 12.44 -5.62
N GLY A 230 23.44 11.35 -6.39
CA GLY A 230 24.09 10.10 -5.98
C GLY A 230 23.45 9.50 -4.72
N LYS A 231 22.14 9.65 -4.56
CA LYS A 231 21.41 9.11 -3.41
C LYS A 231 21.58 7.59 -3.35
N THR A 232 21.88 7.07 -2.16
CA THR A 232 21.80 5.64 -1.86
C THR A 232 20.36 5.25 -1.58
N VAL A 233 19.98 4.02 -1.90
CA VAL A 233 18.63 3.55 -1.57
C VAL A 233 18.32 3.69 -0.09
N ALA A 234 17.06 3.97 0.22
CA ALA A 234 16.53 4.09 1.58
C ALA A 234 17.07 2.97 2.50
N ALA A 235 17.38 3.31 3.75
CA ALA A 235 17.96 2.39 4.72
C ALA A 235 16.89 1.80 5.65
N LEU A 236 17.29 0.84 6.49
CA LEU A 236 16.46 0.33 7.58
C LEU A 236 17.14 0.59 8.93
N PRO A 237 17.20 1.85 9.41
CA PRO A 237 17.78 2.19 10.70
C PRO A 237 16.95 1.63 11.87
N SER A 238 17.43 1.85 13.10
CA SER A 238 16.66 1.57 14.32
C SER A 238 15.27 2.20 14.26
N LYS A 239 14.28 1.49 14.79
CA LYS A 239 12.92 1.98 14.90
C LYS A 239 12.81 3.22 15.78
N LEU A 240 11.91 4.14 15.43
CA LEU A 240 11.53 5.28 16.26
C LEU A 240 10.52 4.87 17.33
N HIS A 241 9.55 4.02 16.98
CA HIS A 241 8.53 3.56 17.91
C HIS A 241 8.75 2.11 18.31
N ALA A 242 8.61 1.80 19.60
CA ALA A 242 8.85 0.48 20.17
C ALA A 242 8.04 -0.63 19.47
N HIS A 243 6.85 -0.30 18.97
CA HIS A 243 5.89 -1.22 18.37
C HIS A 243 5.87 -1.21 16.84
N SER A 244 6.96 -0.84 16.15
CA SER A 244 6.98 -0.85 14.67
C SER A 244 7.45 -2.16 14.04
N ASP A 245 7.72 -3.20 14.84
CA ASP A 245 8.06 -4.54 14.35
C ASP A 245 6.88 -5.51 14.55
N ILE A 246 5.73 -5.09 14.02
CA ILE A 246 4.43 -5.75 14.19
C ILE A 246 4.37 -7.05 13.37
N LYS A 247 4.01 -8.16 14.01
CA LYS A 247 3.66 -9.40 13.31
C LYS A 247 2.18 -9.71 13.49
N LEU A 248 1.39 -9.19 12.57
CA LEU A 248 -0.06 -9.38 12.61
C LEU A 248 -0.48 -10.85 12.49
N SER A 249 -1.40 -11.25 13.37
CA SER A 249 -2.04 -12.56 13.41
C SER A 249 -3.56 -12.43 13.53
N GLU A 250 -4.30 -13.43 13.02
CA GLU A 250 -5.75 -13.51 13.17
C GLU A 250 -6.11 -14.41 14.35
N ILE A 251 -7.13 -14.04 15.12
CA ILE A 251 -7.77 -14.88 16.13
C ILE A 251 -9.25 -14.99 15.77
N ASP A 252 -9.69 -16.20 15.40
CA ASP A 252 -11.08 -16.51 15.03
C ASP A 252 -11.88 -17.17 16.16
N HIS A 253 -11.18 -17.68 17.19
CA HIS A 253 -11.81 -18.27 18.37
C HIS A 253 -12.40 -17.20 19.29
N TYR A 254 -13.73 -17.20 19.44
CA TYR A 254 -14.44 -16.33 20.37
C TYR A 254 -14.58 -17.00 21.74
N GLU A 255 -14.61 -16.18 22.79
CA GLU A 255 -14.76 -16.60 24.18
C GLU A 255 -16.24 -16.68 24.58
N LYS A 256 -17.02 -15.68 24.13
CA LYS A 256 -18.44 -15.56 24.45
C LYS A 256 -19.18 -14.99 23.25
N MET A 257 -20.34 -15.58 22.94
CA MET A 257 -21.19 -15.12 21.85
C MET A 257 -22.67 -15.23 22.23
N ASN A 258 -23.43 -14.16 22.01
CA ASN A 258 -24.88 -14.13 22.16
C ASN A 258 -25.51 -13.33 21.01
N GLY A 259 -26.53 -13.88 20.35
CA GLY A 259 -27.22 -13.24 19.22
C GLY A 259 -26.48 -13.26 17.87
N PHE A 260 -25.22 -13.69 17.83
CA PHE A 260 -24.49 -14.00 16.59
C PHE A 260 -24.60 -15.49 16.22
N ARG A 261 -24.57 -15.79 14.91
CA ARG A 261 -24.58 -17.16 14.38
C ARG A 261 -23.56 -17.32 13.25
N PRO A 262 -22.84 -18.46 13.15
CA PRO A 262 -21.90 -18.71 12.06
C PRO A 262 -22.64 -18.85 10.72
N ARG A 263 -22.18 -18.11 9.70
CA ARG A 263 -22.73 -18.13 8.33
C ARG A 263 -21.64 -17.72 7.33
N GLY A 264 -21.27 -18.63 6.44
CA GLY A 264 -20.37 -18.32 5.30
C GLY A 264 -18.99 -17.78 5.71
N GLY A 265 -18.40 -18.29 6.79
CA GLY A 265 -17.09 -17.84 7.30
C GLY A 265 -17.15 -16.61 8.21
N TYR A 266 -18.35 -16.14 8.58
CA TYR A 266 -18.54 -15.00 9.49
C TYR A 266 -19.49 -15.36 10.64
N PHE A 267 -19.29 -14.75 11.80
CA PHE A 267 -20.30 -14.60 12.84
C PHE A 267 -21.22 -13.44 12.44
N THR A 268 -22.49 -13.75 12.18
CA THR A 268 -23.49 -12.83 11.64
C THR A 268 -24.59 -12.53 12.66
N SER A 269 -24.96 -11.26 12.81
CA SER A 269 -26.15 -10.83 13.57
C SER A 269 -26.79 -9.58 12.98
N SER A 270 -28.11 -9.45 13.15
CA SER A 270 -28.88 -8.22 12.93
C SER A 270 -29.64 -7.73 14.17
N GLU A 271 -29.46 -8.43 15.30
CA GLU A 271 -30.22 -8.18 16.52
C GLU A 271 -29.47 -7.19 17.41
N LYS A 272 -30.10 -6.07 17.75
CA LYS A 272 -29.57 -5.08 18.69
C LYS A 272 -29.21 -5.75 20.02
N GLY A 273 -28.03 -5.44 20.55
CA GLY A 273 -27.52 -6.01 21.80
C GLY A 273 -26.85 -7.37 21.64
N SER A 274 -26.78 -7.92 20.42
CA SER A 274 -25.93 -9.09 20.16
C SER A 274 -24.47 -8.78 20.47
N VAL A 275 -23.78 -9.72 21.10
CA VAL A 275 -22.39 -9.56 21.53
C VAL A 275 -21.53 -10.74 21.06
N ILE A 276 -20.28 -10.43 20.71
CA ILE A 276 -19.21 -11.41 20.54
C ILE A 276 -17.93 -10.89 21.19
N GLU A 277 -17.28 -11.72 22.01
CA GLU A 277 -16.11 -11.38 22.82
C GLU A 277 -14.91 -12.25 22.45
N TYR A 278 -13.73 -11.65 22.43
CA TYR A 278 -12.45 -12.32 22.15
C TYR A 278 -11.42 -11.90 23.20
N ASN A 279 -10.55 -12.83 23.58
CA ASN A 279 -9.32 -12.52 24.29
C ASN A 279 -8.18 -12.39 23.28
N PHE A 280 -7.27 -11.44 23.51
CA PHE A 280 -6.05 -11.29 22.72
C PHE A 280 -4.88 -10.86 23.62
N ASN A 281 -3.66 -11.11 23.16
CA ASN A 281 -2.44 -10.62 23.80
C ASN A 281 -1.67 -9.79 22.79
N GLY A 282 -1.44 -8.52 23.09
CA GLY A 282 -0.84 -7.57 22.16
C GLY A 282 -1.04 -6.13 22.60
N SER A 283 -0.63 -5.21 21.74
CA SER A 283 -0.80 -3.77 21.92
C SER A 283 -1.72 -3.13 20.86
N MET A 284 -2.09 -3.89 19.83
CA MET A 284 -2.91 -3.43 18.72
C MET A 284 -4.08 -4.36 18.47
N LEU A 285 -5.19 -3.77 18.03
CA LEU A 285 -6.38 -4.50 17.64
C LEU A 285 -6.94 -3.96 16.32
N GLY A 286 -7.27 -4.89 15.44
CA GLY A 286 -8.15 -4.69 14.30
C GLY A 286 -9.18 -5.81 14.21
N VAL A 287 -10.04 -5.73 13.20
CA VAL A 287 -11.09 -6.72 12.96
C VAL A 287 -11.22 -7.02 11.48
N LYS A 288 -11.31 -8.31 11.15
CA LYS A 288 -11.68 -8.81 9.83
C LYS A 288 -13.20 -8.99 9.79
N LEU A 289 -13.85 -8.29 8.88
CA LEU A 289 -15.31 -8.31 8.77
C LEU A 289 -15.77 -8.11 7.32
N LEU A 290 -17.02 -8.45 7.05
CA LEU A 290 -17.68 -8.08 5.78
C LEU A 290 -18.28 -6.69 5.92
N ARG A 291 -17.88 -5.77 5.03
CA ARG A 291 -18.66 -4.55 4.78
C ARG A 291 -19.59 -4.76 3.59
N SER A 292 -20.81 -4.22 3.65
CA SER A 292 -21.84 -4.44 2.61
C SER A 292 -22.94 -3.36 2.66
N PRO A 293 -23.84 -3.28 1.66
CA PRO A 293 -24.89 -2.26 1.62
C PRO A 293 -25.88 -2.32 2.78
N ASP A 294 -26.05 -3.50 3.38
CA ASP A 294 -26.85 -3.76 4.58
C ASP A 294 -25.99 -3.74 5.87
N GLY A 295 -24.77 -3.21 5.81
CA GLY A 295 -23.86 -3.19 6.94
C GLY A 295 -24.39 -2.35 8.12
N GLY A 296 -24.37 -2.95 9.31
CA GLY A 296 -24.74 -2.32 10.56
C GLY A 296 -23.61 -1.56 11.26
N GLU A 297 -23.91 -1.13 12.47
CA GLU A 297 -22.98 -0.46 13.37
C GLU A 297 -22.68 -1.31 14.61
N VAL A 298 -21.43 -1.29 15.05
CA VAL A 298 -20.89 -2.09 16.14
C VAL A 298 -20.15 -1.20 17.12
N LYS A 299 -20.53 -1.21 18.40
CA LYS A 299 -19.72 -0.64 19.47
C LYS A 299 -18.62 -1.61 19.86
N VAL A 300 -17.42 -1.09 20.06
CA VAL A 300 -16.25 -1.87 20.46
C VAL A 300 -15.83 -1.45 21.86
N TRP A 301 -15.79 -2.42 22.76
CA TRP A 301 -15.34 -2.24 24.13
C TRP A 301 -14.06 -3.03 24.35
N ILE A 302 -13.04 -2.41 24.94
CA ILE A 302 -11.79 -3.08 25.33
C ILE A 302 -11.64 -2.92 26.84
N ASP A 303 -11.48 -4.04 27.53
CA ASP A 303 -11.34 -4.12 29.00
C ASP A 303 -12.43 -3.36 29.77
N GLY A 304 -13.65 -3.38 29.23
CA GLY A 304 -14.82 -2.73 29.84
C GLY A 304 -15.02 -1.26 29.49
N ASN A 305 -14.12 -0.64 28.72
CA ASN A 305 -14.24 0.75 28.28
C ASN A 305 -14.68 0.83 26.81
N GLU A 306 -15.61 1.72 26.47
CA GLU A 306 -16.01 1.95 25.07
C GLU A 306 -14.84 2.64 24.34
N THR A 307 -14.27 1.95 23.36
CA THR A 307 -13.09 2.42 22.64
C THR A 307 -13.47 3.15 21.35
N THR A 308 -14.38 2.55 20.57
CA THR A 308 -14.80 3.11 19.28
C THR A 308 -16.12 2.52 18.81
N THR A 309 -16.65 3.07 17.72
CA THR A 309 -17.81 2.53 17.01
C THR A 309 -17.44 2.30 15.55
N LEU A 310 -17.62 1.05 15.09
CA LEU A 310 -17.36 0.65 13.72
C LEU A 310 -18.64 0.68 12.89
N ASN A 311 -18.50 1.12 11.64
CA ASN A 311 -19.57 1.08 10.66
C ASN A 311 -19.22 0.10 9.53
N THR A 312 -20.04 -0.92 9.34
CA THR A 312 -19.80 -1.95 8.32
C THR A 312 -20.53 -1.68 7.01
N TRP A 313 -21.20 -0.54 6.85
CA TRP A 313 -21.81 -0.17 5.57
C TRP A 313 -20.76 0.05 4.49
N TRP A 314 -21.02 -0.45 3.27
CA TRP A 314 -20.24 -0.15 2.08
C TRP A 314 -21.10 -0.34 0.81
N PRO A 315 -20.84 0.38 -0.30
CA PRO A 315 -21.68 0.28 -1.51
C PRO A 315 -21.76 -1.12 -2.15
N PHE A 316 -20.90 -2.05 -1.76
CA PHE A 316 -20.88 -3.43 -2.22
C PHE A 316 -20.25 -4.34 -1.17
N ALA A 317 -20.59 -5.63 -1.18
CA ALA A 317 -20.03 -6.59 -0.25
C ALA A 317 -18.52 -6.76 -0.46
N ARG A 318 -17.73 -6.62 0.59
CA ARG A 318 -16.27 -6.83 0.57
C ARG A 318 -15.74 -7.13 1.95
N GLU A 319 -14.89 -8.16 2.04
CA GLU A 319 -14.09 -8.40 3.25
C GLU A 319 -13.10 -7.26 3.44
N ARG A 320 -13.03 -6.73 4.66
CA ARG A 320 -12.18 -5.61 5.05
C ARG A 320 -11.52 -5.88 6.39
N TYR A 321 -10.38 -5.22 6.57
CA TYR A 321 -9.59 -5.27 7.79
C TYR A 321 -9.60 -3.88 8.40
N LEU A 322 -10.39 -3.67 9.45
CA LEU A 322 -10.58 -2.36 10.06
C LEU A 322 -9.68 -2.22 11.27
N PHE A 323 -9.06 -1.04 11.39
CA PHE A 323 -8.36 -0.62 12.59
C PHE A 323 -9.35 -0.41 13.75
N VAL A 324 -8.97 -0.81 14.96
CA VAL A 324 -9.72 -0.50 16.19
C VAL A 324 -8.88 0.38 17.11
N THR A 325 -7.66 -0.03 17.44
CA THR A 325 -6.74 0.72 18.31
C THR A 325 -5.30 0.25 18.13
N ASN A 326 -4.34 1.11 18.45
CA ASN A 326 -2.93 0.80 18.62
C ASN A 326 -2.45 1.52 19.89
N GLY A 327 -1.44 0.98 20.57
CA GLY A 327 -0.92 1.56 21.81
C GLY A 327 -1.61 1.13 23.10
N LEU A 328 -2.28 -0.02 23.13
CA LEU A 328 -2.66 -0.67 24.39
C LEU A 328 -1.40 -1.07 25.18
N PRO A 329 -1.43 -1.07 26.53
CA PRO A 329 -0.34 -1.61 27.33
C PRO A 329 -0.07 -3.07 26.93
N PRO A 330 1.18 -3.48 26.68
CA PRO A 330 1.46 -4.86 26.27
C PRO A 330 0.91 -5.88 27.28
N GLY A 331 0.05 -6.78 26.83
CA GLY A 331 -0.49 -7.82 27.68
C GLY A 331 -1.81 -8.40 27.17
N SER A 332 -2.50 -9.09 28.08
CA SER A 332 -3.79 -9.71 27.80
C SER A 332 -4.93 -8.70 27.92
N HIS A 333 -5.78 -8.68 26.90
CA HIS A 333 -6.95 -7.82 26.78
C HIS A 333 -8.17 -8.63 26.37
N LYS A 334 -9.34 -8.08 26.66
CA LYS A 334 -10.62 -8.60 26.19
C LYS A 334 -11.36 -7.54 25.37
N VAL A 335 -11.71 -7.89 24.14
CA VAL A 335 -12.58 -7.07 23.30
C VAL A 335 -13.99 -7.64 23.27
N ARG A 336 -15.00 -6.76 23.33
CA ARG A 336 -16.41 -7.05 23.07
C ARG A 336 -16.91 -6.20 21.90
N PHE A 337 -17.48 -6.85 20.90
CA PHE A 337 -18.22 -6.22 19.81
C PHE A 337 -19.72 -6.33 20.09
N GLU A 338 -20.43 -5.21 20.10
CA GLU A 338 -21.86 -5.15 20.37
C GLU A 338 -22.64 -4.50 19.22
N VAL A 339 -23.64 -5.19 18.69
CA VAL A 339 -24.49 -4.70 17.61
C VAL A 339 -25.44 -3.61 18.12
N THR A 340 -25.42 -2.44 17.52
CA THR A 340 -26.26 -1.31 17.99
C THR A 340 -27.67 -1.34 17.40
N GLY A 341 -27.89 -2.14 16.34
CA GLY A 341 -29.12 -2.16 15.55
C GLY A 341 -29.29 -0.94 14.64
N ARG A 342 -28.28 -0.07 14.52
CA ARG A 342 -28.30 1.10 13.63
C ARG A 342 -27.65 0.79 12.28
N THR A 343 -28.09 1.52 11.26
CA THR A 343 -27.49 1.57 9.91
C THR A 343 -27.08 3.03 9.60
N LYS A 344 -26.11 3.23 8.70
CA LYS A 344 -25.75 4.58 8.21
C LYS A 344 -26.72 5.09 7.13
N ALA A 345 -27.37 4.19 6.40
CA ALA A 345 -28.43 4.57 5.48
C ALA A 345 -29.61 5.03 6.34
N MET A 346 -30.04 6.28 6.18
CA MET A 346 -31.29 6.80 6.77
C MET A 346 -32.54 6.01 6.35
N ASP A 347 -32.37 5.01 5.48
CA ASP A 347 -33.42 4.11 5.05
C ASP A 347 -33.72 3.08 6.16
N LEU A 348 -34.80 3.36 6.90
CA LEU A 348 -35.32 2.53 7.98
C LEU A 348 -35.86 1.17 7.51
N THR A 349 -35.85 0.89 6.20
CA THR A 349 -36.39 -0.35 5.63
C THR A 349 -35.37 -1.50 5.55
N ILE A 350 -34.07 -1.22 5.71
CA ILE A 350 -33.01 -2.23 5.58
C ILE A 350 -32.62 -2.76 6.96
N ILE A 351 -32.77 -4.07 7.16
CA ILE A 351 -32.29 -4.76 8.37
C ILE A 351 -30.74 -4.72 8.38
N PRO A 352 -30.10 -4.08 9.37
CA PRO A 352 -28.65 -3.98 9.42
C PRO A 352 -28.03 -5.29 9.87
N TYR A 353 -27.00 -5.74 9.15
CA TYR A 353 -26.23 -6.93 9.48
C TYR A 353 -24.78 -6.58 9.84
N VAL A 354 -24.29 -7.24 10.88
CA VAL A 354 -22.90 -7.24 11.30
C VAL A 354 -22.34 -8.64 11.06
N ARG A 355 -21.17 -8.72 10.42
CA ARG A 355 -20.54 -9.98 9.98
C ARG A 355 -19.05 -9.94 10.29
N ILE A 356 -18.68 -10.46 11.46
CA ILE A 356 -17.28 -10.48 11.96
C ILE A 356 -16.70 -11.85 11.68
N ALA A 357 -15.49 -11.92 11.09
CA ALA A 357 -14.81 -13.19 10.85
C ALA A 357 -13.83 -13.51 11.99
N SER A 358 -12.95 -12.56 12.30
CA SER A 358 -11.86 -12.71 13.27
C SER A 358 -11.39 -11.35 13.77
N ILE A 359 -10.63 -11.33 14.86
CA ILE A 359 -9.85 -10.16 15.26
C ILE A 359 -8.42 -10.27 14.74
N ILE A 360 -7.73 -9.14 14.67
CA ILE A 360 -6.35 -9.04 14.19
C ILE A 360 -5.53 -8.36 15.28
N THR A 361 -4.42 -8.97 15.69
CA THR A 361 -3.54 -8.44 16.75
C THR A 361 -2.07 -8.70 16.41
N ASP A 362 -1.16 -8.02 17.11
CA ASP A 362 0.29 -7.97 16.85
C ASP A 362 1.14 -9.08 17.47
#